data_AF-A0A9P3MX98-F1
#
_entry.id   AF-A0A9P3MX98-F1
#
_cell.length_a   1.000
_cell.length_b   1.000
_cell.length_c   1.000
_cell.angle_alpha   90.00
_cell.angle_beta   90.00
_cell.angle_gamma   90.00
#
_symmetry.space_group_name_H-M   'P 1'
#
loop_
_entity.id
_entity.type
_entity.pdbx_description
1 polymer ?
#
loop_
_entity_poly.entity_id
_entity_poly.type
_entity_poly.pdbx_seq_one_letter_code
_entity_poly.pdbx_strand_id
1 'polypeptide(L)'
;MASSVLSSQIAVSGLAAPCAAPVDSKDAASCPSVSFRSSAFCQGSASRVAFRASAKHSVRAAVSASSRGVVVANLTGENPDWNDDDFITVGLAHCFQKDESGKLQDKFVIEAIPAGALECMDNGGVTCYTHVTATTLGVVLKQDASLLPAEFQNGVFAEDFDFRTKCASRTWKRQHPQEHLLNLVPLGTVRSDFNFSVEDKRVLNMENVVDDSDNIKQDLSIDVYGRAKEENEEKEIEKLYNV
;
A
#
# COMPACT_ATOMS: atom_id res chain seq x y z
N MET A 1 13.87 63.34 11.13
CA MET A 1 14.82 64.05 10.27
C MET A 1 15.99 63.12 10.00
N ALA A 2 16.45 62.97 8.75
CA ALA A 2 17.51 62.04 8.28
C ALA A 2 17.27 60.54 8.57
N SER A 3 17.42 59.56 7.66
CA SER A 3 17.89 59.48 6.26
C SER A 3 19.41 59.38 6.01
N SER A 4 19.96 58.18 6.20
CA SER A 4 21.11 57.58 5.47
C SER A 4 21.12 56.08 5.84
N VAL A 5 21.01 55.07 4.97
CA VAL A 5 21.39 54.91 3.55
C VAL A 5 22.89 55.06 3.34
N LEU A 6 23.59 53.93 3.27
CA LEU A 6 24.95 53.80 2.76
C LEU A 6 25.00 52.52 1.92
N SER A 7 25.43 52.65 0.67
CA SER A 7 25.50 51.57 -0.32
C SER A 7 26.96 51.25 -0.62
N SER A 8 27.26 50.01 -1.03
CA SER A 8 28.62 49.60 -1.42
C SER A 8 28.58 48.58 -2.56
N GLN A 9 28.59 49.14 -3.76
CA GLN A 9 29.09 48.55 -5.02
C GLN A 9 30.60 48.19 -4.88
N ILE A 10 31.27 47.41 -5.74
CA ILE A 10 30.92 46.58 -6.93
C ILE A 10 32.05 45.54 -7.09
N ALA A 11 31.76 44.37 -7.70
CA ALA A 11 32.77 43.59 -8.44
C ALA A 11 32.06 42.67 -9.47
N VAL A 12 32.47 42.72 -10.74
CA VAL A 12 31.86 41.91 -11.82
C VAL A 12 32.94 41.33 -12.72
N SER A 13 33.03 40.00 -12.78
CA SER A 13 33.81 39.22 -13.74
C SER A 13 33.36 37.75 -13.68
N GLY A 14 32.88 37.08 -14.72
CA GLY A 14 32.60 37.54 -16.09
C GLY A 14 33.58 36.98 -17.12
N LEU A 15 33.34 35.75 -17.58
CA LEU A 15 33.58 35.32 -18.97
C LEU A 15 32.81 34.03 -19.25
N ALA A 16 32.39 33.83 -20.51
CA ALA A 16 31.76 32.60 -20.99
C ALA A 16 32.18 32.34 -22.45
N ALA A 17 32.47 31.09 -22.80
CA ALA A 17 32.59 30.62 -24.19
C ALA A 17 32.57 29.07 -24.24
N PRO A 18 31.80 28.44 -25.16
CA PRO A 18 31.90 27.02 -25.47
C PRO A 18 32.74 26.74 -26.74
N CYS A 19 33.25 25.50 -26.86
CA CYS A 19 33.80 24.93 -28.10
C CYS A 19 33.63 23.39 -28.00
N ALA A 20 32.71 22.74 -28.72
CA ALA A 20 32.72 22.40 -30.16
C ALA A 20 33.63 21.20 -30.50
N ALA A 21 33.04 20.20 -31.17
CA ALA A 21 33.73 19.01 -31.68
C ALA A 21 34.18 19.19 -33.14
N PRO A 22 34.99 18.26 -33.68
CA PRO A 22 34.61 17.68 -34.97
C PRO A 22 34.87 16.16 -35.14
N VAL A 23 34.26 15.64 -36.20
CA VAL A 23 34.51 14.38 -36.94
C VAL A 23 35.95 14.30 -37.51
N ASP A 24 36.50 13.24 -38.13
CA ASP A 24 36.04 11.91 -38.65
C ASP A 24 37.26 10.92 -38.58
N SER A 25 37.32 9.64 -38.99
CA SER A 25 36.46 8.72 -39.76
C SER A 25 36.85 7.23 -39.51
N LYS A 26 36.15 6.28 -40.18
CA LYS A 26 36.57 4.96 -40.76
C LYS A 26 37.83 4.24 -40.18
N ASP A 27 37.80 2.93 -39.92
CA ASP A 27 37.69 1.86 -40.94
C ASP A 27 37.26 0.48 -40.37
N ALA A 28 37.17 -0.56 -41.20
CA ALA A 28 36.58 -1.87 -40.85
C ALA A 28 37.52 -3.10 -40.93
N ALA A 29 37.45 -3.98 -39.92
CA ALA A 29 37.94 -5.36 -39.89
C ALA A 29 37.14 -6.14 -38.81
N SER A 30 36.27 -7.09 -39.13
CA SER A 30 36.55 -8.51 -39.48
C SER A 30 37.15 -9.34 -38.33
N CYS A 31 36.45 -10.44 -37.98
CA CYS A 31 36.86 -11.38 -36.93
C CYS A 31 38.13 -12.17 -37.33
N PRO A 32 38.78 -12.85 -36.37
CA PRO A 32 38.51 -14.29 -36.33
C PRO A 32 38.20 -14.84 -34.93
N SER A 33 37.57 -16.00 -34.89
CA SER A 33 37.40 -16.81 -33.69
C SER A 33 38.68 -17.59 -33.35
N VAL A 34 38.92 -17.81 -32.06
CA VAL A 34 39.91 -18.78 -31.58
C VAL A 34 39.22 -19.72 -30.60
N SER A 35 39.13 -21.00 -30.97
CA SER A 35 38.64 -22.06 -30.10
C SER A 35 39.80 -22.66 -29.30
N PHE A 36 39.60 -22.87 -27.99
CA PHE A 36 40.51 -23.68 -27.19
C PHE A 36 39.82 -24.96 -26.76
N ARG A 37 40.18 -26.08 -27.42
CA ARG A 37 40.02 -27.42 -26.88
C ARG A 37 41.30 -27.82 -26.18
N SER A 38 41.20 -28.38 -24.97
CA SER A 38 42.15 -29.38 -24.49
C SER A 38 41.45 -30.33 -23.52
N SER A 39 42.02 -31.52 -23.32
CA SER A 39 41.31 -32.67 -22.75
C SER A 39 42.19 -33.55 -21.87
N ALA A 40 41.79 -33.71 -20.61
CA ALA A 40 42.07 -34.85 -19.73
C ALA A 40 40.89 -34.88 -18.73
N PHE A 41 40.15 -35.96 -18.46
CA PHE A 41 40.49 -37.37 -18.29
C PHE A 41 41.35 -37.63 -17.04
N CYS A 42 40.68 -37.88 -15.91
CA CYS A 42 41.21 -38.69 -14.83
C CYS A 42 40.07 -39.42 -14.10
N GLN A 43 40.38 -40.50 -13.37
CA GLN A 43 39.44 -41.59 -13.11
C GLN A 43 38.60 -41.44 -11.83
N GLY A 44 37.30 -41.71 -11.98
CA GLY A 44 36.46 -42.56 -11.14
C GLY A 44 36.65 -42.66 -9.61
N SER A 45 35.58 -42.33 -8.89
CA SER A 45 35.18 -43.05 -7.67
C SER A 45 33.67 -42.96 -7.44
N ALA A 46 32.96 -44.09 -7.55
CA ALA A 46 31.50 -44.15 -7.47
C ALA A 46 31.01 -44.24 -6.02
N SER A 47 30.64 -43.09 -5.43
CA SER A 47 29.95 -43.04 -4.14
C SER A 47 28.43 -43.22 -4.31
N ARG A 48 27.81 -44.02 -3.45
CA ARG A 48 26.43 -44.50 -3.61
C ARG A 48 25.40 -43.43 -3.22
N VAL A 49 24.56 -43.00 -4.16
CA VAL A 49 23.38 -42.17 -3.86
C VAL A 49 22.32 -43.02 -3.16
N ALA A 50 22.19 -42.85 -1.85
CA ALA A 50 21.16 -43.52 -1.05
C ALA A 50 19.83 -42.74 -1.12
N PHE A 51 18.93 -43.14 -2.01
CA PHE A 51 17.53 -42.66 -2.01
C PHE A 51 16.85 -43.00 -0.68
N ARG A 52 16.63 -42.00 0.18
CA ARG A 52 15.69 -42.10 1.31
C ARG A 52 14.28 -41.75 0.82
N ALA A 53 13.41 -42.74 0.76
CA ALA A 53 12.00 -42.53 0.42
C ALA A 53 11.26 -41.76 1.53
N SER A 54 10.38 -40.84 1.13
CA SER A 54 9.66 -39.96 2.06
C SER A 54 8.68 -40.70 2.97
N ALA A 55 8.89 -40.60 4.28
CA ALA A 55 7.90 -41.03 5.27
C ALA A 55 6.71 -40.06 5.28
N LYS A 56 5.54 -40.51 4.82
CA LYS A 56 4.31 -39.69 4.81
C LYS A 56 3.81 -39.48 6.24
N HIS A 57 3.91 -38.28 6.78
CA HIS A 57 3.22 -37.90 8.01
C HIS A 57 1.73 -37.67 7.73
N SER A 58 0.87 -38.60 8.16
CA SER A 58 -0.57 -38.44 8.16
C SER A 58 -1.01 -37.65 9.38
N VAL A 59 -1.19 -36.34 9.23
CA VAL A 59 -1.78 -35.49 10.27
C VAL A 59 -3.25 -35.87 10.43
N ARG A 60 -3.56 -36.74 11.40
CA ARG A 60 -4.93 -37.00 11.84
C ARG A 60 -5.46 -35.77 12.59
N ALA A 61 -6.36 -35.01 11.95
CA ALA A 61 -7.12 -33.98 12.63
C ALA A 61 -8.03 -34.63 13.69
N ALA A 62 -7.69 -34.42 14.97
CA ALA A 62 -8.51 -34.88 16.10
C ALA A 62 -9.64 -33.87 16.35
N VAL A 63 -10.83 -34.14 15.79
CA VAL A 63 -12.03 -33.32 16.03
C VAL A 63 -12.55 -33.59 17.45
N SER A 64 -12.12 -32.75 18.40
CA SER A 64 -12.59 -32.80 19.79
C SER A 64 -13.95 -32.10 19.92
N ALA A 65 -15.03 -32.85 20.03
CA ALA A 65 -16.39 -32.33 20.15
C ALA A 65 -16.80 -32.12 21.62
N SER A 66 -16.49 -30.95 22.20
CA SER A 66 -17.02 -30.44 23.48
C SER A 66 -16.59 -28.97 23.63
N SER A 67 -17.38 -28.01 24.13
CA SER A 67 -18.78 -27.99 24.62
C SER A 67 -19.43 -26.64 24.28
N ARG A 68 -20.73 -26.45 24.55
CA ARG A 68 -21.34 -25.11 24.51
C ARG A 68 -20.76 -24.23 25.63
N GLY A 69 -19.94 -23.25 25.28
CA GLY A 69 -19.38 -22.29 26.23
C GLY A 69 -18.87 -21.03 25.54
N VAL A 70 -19.14 -19.88 26.17
CA VAL A 70 -18.56 -18.53 25.97
C VAL A 70 -17.99 -18.22 24.58
N VAL A 71 -18.62 -17.27 23.87
CA VAL A 71 -17.97 -16.59 22.74
C VAL A 71 -16.83 -15.74 23.29
N VAL A 72 -15.61 -16.27 23.24
CA VAL A 72 -14.40 -15.52 23.60
C VAL A 72 -14.18 -14.44 22.55
N ALA A 73 -13.97 -13.19 22.97
CA ALA A 73 -13.82 -12.03 22.08
C ALA A 73 -12.55 -12.05 21.20
N ASN A 74 -11.73 -13.10 21.28
CA ASN A 74 -10.41 -13.21 20.66
C ASN A 74 -10.45 -13.82 19.25
N LEU A 75 -11.54 -13.61 18.50
CA LEU A 75 -11.68 -14.07 17.10
C LEU A 75 -11.08 -13.11 16.07
N THR A 76 -10.58 -11.96 16.52
CA THR A 76 -9.59 -11.13 15.82
C THR A 76 -8.32 -11.08 16.69
N GLY A 77 -7.17 -11.42 16.12
CA GLY A 77 -5.91 -11.51 16.87
C GLY A 77 -5.33 -10.14 17.20
N GLU A 78 -5.69 -9.60 18.38
CA GLU A 78 -5.33 -8.26 18.86
C GLU A 78 -3.83 -7.93 18.80
N ASN A 79 -2.97 -8.91 19.13
CA ASN A 79 -1.53 -8.74 19.10
C ASN A 79 -0.93 -9.46 17.88
N PRO A 80 -0.65 -8.73 16.78
CA PRO A 80 0.24 -9.22 15.73
C PRO A 80 1.63 -9.60 16.31
N ASP A 81 2.27 -10.64 15.78
CA ASP A 81 3.67 -10.97 16.09
C ASP A 81 4.62 -10.15 15.21
N TRP A 82 5.41 -9.27 15.83
CA TRP A 82 6.25 -8.26 15.17
C TRP A 82 7.61 -8.09 15.85
N ASN A 83 8.61 -7.68 15.06
CA ASN A 83 9.96 -7.32 15.49
C ASN A 83 10.32 -5.94 14.91
N ASP A 84 11.19 -5.18 15.58
CA ASP A 84 11.64 -3.87 15.10
C ASP A 84 12.35 -3.94 13.73
N ASP A 85 13.01 -5.07 13.41
CA ASP A 85 13.67 -5.30 12.12
C ASP A 85 12.70 -5.72 11.00
N ASP A 86 11.39 -5.87 11.26
CA ASP A 86 10.43 -6.31 10.24
C ASP A 86 10.37 -5.31 9.07
N PHE A 87 10.46 -5.81 7.84
CA PHE A 87 10.31 -5.01 6.63
C PHE A 87 8.90 -4.43 6.52
N ILE A 88 8.80 -3.14 6.20
CA ILE A 88 7.55 -2.46 5.88
C ILE A 88 7.76 -1.37 4.84
N THR A 89 6.77 -1.20 3.94
CA THR A 89 6.66 -0.01 3.10
C THR A 89 5.64 0.98 3.66
N VAL A 90 5.95 2.27 3.55
CA VAL A 90 5.06 3.37 3.89
C VAL A 90 4.88 4.27 2.68
N GLY A 91 3.65 4.73 2.44
CA GLY A 91 3.26 5.58 1.33
C GLY A 91 2.76 6.94 1.78
N LEU A 92 3.07 7.98 1.01
CA LEU A 92 2.57 9.34 1.19
C LEU A 92 1.32 9.54 0.32
N ALA A 93 0.15 9.30 0.90
CA ALA A 93 -1.14 9.45 0.24
C ALA A 93 -1.53 10.93 0.12
N HIS A 94 -1.90 11.38 -1.08
CA HIS A 94 -2.62 12.63 -1.28
C HIS A 94 -4.11 12.37 -0.98
N CYS A 95 -4.55 12.87 0.17
CA CYS A 95 -5.95 12.81 0.61
C CYS A 95 -6.53 14.22 0.73
N PHE A 96 -7.83 14.30 0.98
CA PHE A 96 -8.56 15.56 1.16
C PHE A 96 -9.26 15.58 2.52
N GLN A 97 -9.41 16.77 3.10
CA GLN A 97 -10.24 17.00 4.28
C GLN A 97 -11.21 18.15 4.00
N LYS A 98 -12.49 17.98 4.35
CA LYS A 98 -13.49 19.07 4.35
C LYS A 98 -13.22 20.00 5.53
N ASP A 99 -13.04 21.27 5.23
CA ASP A 99 -12.97 22.40 6.17
C ASP A 99 -14.38 22.72 6.73
N GLU A 100 -14.48 23.55 7.78
CA GLU A 100 -15.76 24.00 8.35
C GLU A 100 -16.65 24.71 7.31
N SER A 101 -16.01 25.36 6.33
CA SER A 101 -16.68 25.98 5.17
C SER A 101 -17.10 25.00 4.06
N GLY A 102 -17.01 23.69 4.29
CA GLY A 102 -17.33 22.63 3.31
C GLY A 102 -16.35 22.49 2.14
N LYS A 103 -15.27 23.27 2.11
CA LYS A 103 -14.25 23.24 1.06
C LYS A 103 -13.27 22.09 1.30
N LEU A 104 -12.82 21.44 0.23
CA LEU A 104 -11.75 20.44 0.31
C LEU A 104 -10.38 21.14 0.40
N GLN A 105 -9.60 20.77 1.40
CA GLN A 105 -8.19 21.13 1.57
C GLN A 105 -7.32 19.88 1.30
N ASP A 106 -6.14 20.07 0.71
CA ASP A 106 -5.16 19.01 0.50
C ASP A 106 -4.54 18.55 1.83
N LYS A 107 -4.39 17.24 2.03
CA LYS A 107 -3.77 16.66 3.22
C LYS A 107 -2.94 15.42 2.87
N PHE A 108 -1.64 15.50 3.12
CA PHE A 108 -0.72 14.38 2.89
C PHE A 108 -0.68 13.46 4.11
N VAL A 109 -0.96 12.17 3.90
CA VAL A 109 -1.09 11.18 4.97
C VAL A 109 -0.06 10.06 4.78
N ILE A 110 0.68 9.73 5.84
CA ILE A 110 1.61 8.61 5.87
C ILE A 110 0.85 7.36 6.29
N GLU A 111 0.73 6.38 5.39
CA GLU A 111 0.08 5.09 5.65
C GLU A 111 1.03 3.92 5.40
N ALA A 112 0.88 2.85 6.18
CA ALA A 112 1.59 1.59 5.95
C ALA A 112 0.94 0.80 4.82
N ILE A 113 1.74 0.36 3.84
CA ILE A 113 1.28 -0.37 2.66
C ILE A 113 1.44 -1.88 2.91
N PRO A 114 0.36 -2.68 2.87
CA PRO A 114 0.46 -4.14 2.88
C PRO A 114 0.94 -4.65 1.52
N ALA A 115 1.64 -5.80 1.51
CA ALA A 115 2.33 -6.32 0.34
C ALA A 115 1.46 -6.42 -0.93
N GLY A 116 0.24 -6.95 -0.80
CA GLY A 116 -0.69 -7.05 -1.93
C GLY A 116 -1.18 -5.71 -2.48
N ALA A 117 -1.16 -4.63 -1.69
CA ALA A 117 -1.48 -3.29 -2.20
C ALA A 117 -0.32 -2.71 -3.03
N LEU A 118 0.94 -2.92 -2.61
CA LEU A 118 2.09 -2.54 -3.44
C LEU A 118 2.11 -3.34 -4.75
N GLU A 119 1.80 -4.63 -4.69
CA GLU A 119 1.67 -5.49 -5.88
C GLU A 119 0.57 -4.99 -6.82
N CYS A 120 -0.60 -4.58 -6.32
CA CYS A 120 -1.63 -3.95 -7.14
C CYS A 120 -1.18 -2.61 -7.77
N MET A 121 -0.44 -1.79 -7.04
CA MET A 121 0.10 -0.51 -7.55
C MET A 121 1.16 -0.71 -8.65
N ASP A 122 2.06 -1.68 -8.47
CA ASP A 122 3.13 -2.01 -9.43
C ASP A 122 2.56 -2.61 -10.73
N ASN A 123 1.48 -3.38 -10.63
CA ASN A 123 0.68 -3.83 -11.78
C ASN A 123 -0.15 -2.71 -12.45
N GLY A 124 0.12 -1.43 -12.15
CA GLY A 124 -0.53 -0.27 -12.76
C GLY A 124 -1.89 0.12 -12.17
N GLY A 125 -2.26 -0.44 -11.01
CA GLY A 125 -3.48 -0.06 -10.30
C GLY A 125 -3.46 1.43 -9.90
N VAL A 126 -4.56 2.13 -10.15
CA VAL A 126 -4.71 3.56 -9.84
C VAL A 126 -4.54 3.79 -8.34
N THR A 127 -3.79 4.82 -7.95
CA THR A 127 -3.42 5.06 -6.55
C THR A 127 -3.47 6.53 -6.15
N CYS A 128 -3.64 6.78 -4.85
CA CYS A 128 -3.48 8.10 -4.23
C CYS A 128 -2.09 8.29 -3.59
N TYR A 129 -1.21 7.29 -3.61
CA TYR A 129 0.16 7.42 -3.12
C TYR A 129 1.06 8.15 -4.12
N THR A 130 1.64 9.27 -3.70
CA THR A 130 2.59 10.07 -4.49
C THR A 130 4.01 9.49 -4.45
N HIS A 131 4.39 8.96 -3.27
CA HIS A 131 5.70 8.39 -2.98
C HIS A 131 5.53 7.17 -2.08
N VAL A 132 6.39 6.18 -2.23
CA VAL A 132 6.52 5.02 -1.34
C VAL A 132 7.99 4.84 -0.96
N THR A 133 8.27 4.50 0.31
CA THR A 133 9.60 4.12 0.77
C THR A 133 9.54 2.83 1.57
N ALA A 134 10.65 2.09 1.60
CA ALA A 134 10.80 0.87 2.41
C ALA A 134 11.79 1.11 3.55
N THR A 135 11.45 0.61 4.73
CA THR A 135 12.20 0.81 5.98
C THR A 135 11.85 -0.30 6.97
N THR A 136 12.39 -0.25 8.19
CA THR A 136 12.08 -1.23 9.24
C THR A 136 10.98 -0.72 10.17
N LEU A 137 10.22 -1.65 10.74
CA LEU A 137 9.08 -1.36 11.59
C LEU A 137 9.46 -0.49 12.80
N GLY A 138 10.60 -0.75 13.45
CA GLY A 138 11.10 0.02 14.60
C GLY A 138 11.62 1.42 14.27
N VAL A 139 11.72 1.79 12.98
CA VAL A 139 11.85 3.19 12.56
C VAL A 139 10.47 3.83 12.44
N VAL A 140 9.55 3.15 11.75
CA VAL A 140 8.19 3.66 11.45
C VAL A 140 7.33 3.85 12.70
N LEU A 141 7.39 2.93 13.66
CA LEU A 141 6.58 2.98 14.89
C LEU A 141 6.94 4.14 15.82
N LYS A 142 8.06 4.84 15.59
CA LYS A 142 8.41 6.08 16.32
C LYS A 142 7.54 7.27 15.94
N GLN A 143 6.83 7.20 14.80
CA GLN A 143 5.97 8.25 14.26
C GLN A 143 6.69 9.61 14.15
N ASP A 144 7.99 9.57 13.86
CA ASP A 144 8.84 10.73 13.64
C ASP A 144 9.13 10.84 12.14
N ALA A 145 8.59 11.88 11.50
CA ALA A 145 8.79 12.12 10.08
C ALA A 145 10.27 12.40 9.74
N SER A 146 11.07 12.92 10.67
CA SER A 146 12.49 13.22 10.44
C SER A 146 13.36 11.97 10.22
N LEU A 147 12.85 10.78 10.55
CA LEU A 147 13.49 9.49 10.28
C LEU A 147 13.12 8.90 8.90
N LEU A 148 12.22 9.56 8.16
CA LEU A 148 11.80 9.20 6.80
C LEU A 148 12.48 10.12 5.76
N PRO A 149 12.43 9.76 4.46
CA PRO A 149 12.95 10.61 3.38
C PRO A 149 12.34 12.01 3.32
N ALA A 150 12.99 12.93 2.58
CA ALA A 150 12.66 14.36 2.56
C ALA A 150 11.23 14.65 2.06
N GLU A 151 10.69 13.78 1.23
CA GLU A 151 9.35 13.83 0.64
C GLU A 151 8.26 13.63 1.72
N PHE A 152 8.55 12.86 2.77
CA PHE A 152 7.61 12.48 3.82
C PHE A 152 7.51 13.52 4.96
N GLN A 153 8.40 14.52 5.00
CA GLN A 153 8.51 15.49 6.12
C GLN A 153 7.24 16.32 6.34
N ASN A 154 6.44 16.53 5.31
CA ASN A 154 5.17 17.28 5.36
C ASN A 154 3.94 16.37 5.58
N GLY A 155 4.14 15.07 5.73
CA GLY A 155 3.06 14.09 5.92
C GLY A 155 2.63 13.95 7.37
N VAL A 156 1.32 13.75 7.58
CA VAL A 156 0.74 13.44 8.90
C VAL A 156 0.52 11.93 8.98
N PHE A 157 0.94 11.29 10.07
CA PHE A 157 0.67 9.86 10.30
C PHE A 157 -0.84 9.60 10.41
N ALA A 158 -1.29 8.47 9.85
CA ALA A 158 -2.71 8.13 9.81
C ALA A 158 -3.31 7.78 11.18
N GLU A 159 -4.64 7.73 11.23
CA GLU A 159 -5.37 7.16 12.37
C GLU A 159 -5.04 5.65 12.51
N ASP A 160 -4.91 5.22 13.77
CA ASP A 160 -4.45 3.89 14.21
C ASP A 160 -3.16 3.37 13.56
N PHE A 161 -2.25 4.29 13.19
CA PHE A 161 -1.04 3.97 12.43
C PHE A 161 -0.18 2.85 13.05
N ASP A 162 0.01 2.82 14.38
CA ASP A 162 0.77 1.77 15.07
C ASP A 162 0.18 0.36 14.79
N PHE A 163 -1.11 0.17 15.07
CA PHE A 163 -1.80 -1.10 14.87
C PHE A 163 -1.88 -1.48 13.39
N ARG A 164 -2.19 -0.51 12.51
CA ARG A 164 -2.26 -0.71 11.06
C ARG A 164 -0.91 -1.11 10.48
N THR A 165 0.19 -0.50 10.95
CA THR A 165 1.56 -0.82 10.50
C THR A 165 1.99 -2.21 10.95
N LYS A 166 1.73 -2.60 12.21
CA LYS A 166 2.00 -3.95 12.72
C LYS A 166 1.15 -5.03 12.01
N CYS A 167 -0.07 -4.69 11.59
CA CYS A 167 -0.88 -5.56 10.74
C CYS A 167 -0.33 -5.65 9.31
N ALA A 168 0.16 -4.54 8.74
CA ALA A 168 0.75 -4.52 7.40
C ALA A 168 2.09 -5.30 7.34
N SER A 169 2.98 -5.17 8.33
CA SER A 169 4.28 -5.88 8.36
C SER A 169 4.12 -7.41 8.30
N ARG A 170 3.09 -7.97 8.93
CA ARG A 170 2.75 -9.40 8.83
C ARG A 170 2.40 -9.88 7.41
N THR A 171 1.99 -8.98 6.50
CA THR A 171 1.80 -9.35 5.09
C THR A 171 3.12 -9.57 4.38
N TRP A 172 4.16 -8.79 4.74
CA TRP A 172 5.51 -8.88 4.19
C TRP A 172 6.28 -10.14 4.63
N LYS A 173 5.91 -10.76 5.75
CA LYS A 173 6.48 -12.04 6.24
C LYS A 173 6.11 -13.27 5.39
N ARG A 174 5.26 -13.13 4.38
CA ARG A 174 4.85 -14.24 3.49
C ARG A 174 5.91 -14.50 2.42
N GLN A 175 6.05 -15.74 1.97
CA GLN A 175 7.06 -16.16 0.99
C GLN A 175 7.00 -15.35 -0.32
N HIS A 176 5.82 -15.18 -0.93
CA HIS A 176 5.65 -14.44 -2.19
C HIS A 176 6.16 -12.99 -2.11
N PRO A 177 5.77 -12.17 -1.11
CA PRO A 177 6.39 -10.86 -0.86
C PRO A 177 7.91 -10.88 -0.67
N GLN A 178 8.45 -11.86 0.07
CA GLN A 178 9.89 -12.00 0.30
C GLN A 178 10.67 -12.29 -1.00
N GLU A 179 10.10 -13.13 -1.88
CA GLU A 179 10.75 -13.57 -3.13
C GLU A 179 10.57 -12.56 -4.29
N HIS A 180 9.45 -11.84 -4.33
CA HIS A 180 9.08 -11.01 -5.49
C HIS A 180 9.00 -9.51 -5.20
N LEU A 181 8.49 -9.09 -4.04
CA LEU A 181 8.06 -7.71 -3.82
C LEU A 181 9.08 -6.82 -3.10
N LEU A 182 10.04 -7.38 -2.34
CA LEU A 182 11.09 -6.61 -1.65
C LEU A 182 11.96 -5.77 -2.61
N ASN A 183 12.11 -6.21 -3.86
CA ASN A 183 12.90 -5.51 -4.88
C ASN A 183 12.14 -4.35 -5.54
N LEU A 184 10.81 -4.25 -5.35
CA LEU A 184 9.99 -3.18 -5.95
C LEU A 184 10.22 -1.82 -5.28
N VAL A 185 10.57 -1.82 -3.98
CA VAL A 185 11.04 -0.66 -3.23
C VAL A 185 12.11 -1.15 -2.23
N PRO A 186 13.40 -1.10 -2.58
CA PRO A 186 14.47 -1.50 -1.66
C PRO A 186 14.57 -0.59 -0.42
N LEU A 187 15.08 -1.13 0.70
CA LEU A 187 15.25 -0.38 1.95
C LEU A 187 16.02 0.93 1.76
N GLY A 188 15.49 2.03 2.30
CA GLY A 188 16.08 3.37 2.22
C GLY A 188 15.91 4.07 0.86
N THR A 189 15.22 3.47 -0.11
CA THR A 189 14.89 4.10 -1.40
C THR A 189 13.50 4.76 -1.36
N VAL A 190 13.28 5.73 -2.25
CA VAL A 190 11.95 6.32 -2.52
C VAL A 190 11.56 5.96 -3.96
N ARG A 191 10.29 5.59 -4.15
CA ARG A 191 9.70 5.25 -5.45
C ARG A 191 8.41 6.05 -5.69
N SER A 192 8.23 6.57 -6.90
CA SER A 192 7.13 7.49 -7.25
C SER A 192 6.55 7.28 -8.66
N ASP A 193 6.95 6.23 -9.37
CA ASP A 193 6.50 5.87 -10.73
C ASP A 193 5.19 5.05 -10.75
N PHE A 194 4.34 5.20 -9.73
CA PHE A 194 3.03 4.55 -9.66
C PHE A 194 1.96 5.30 -10.47
N ASN A 195 0.85 4.62 -10.78
CA ASN A 195 -0.29 5.19 -11.51
C ASN A 195 -1.13 6.14 -10.61
N PHE A 196 -0.55 7.29 -10.27
CA PHE A 196 -1.16 8.29 -9.39
C PHE A 196 -2.30 9.05 -10.08
N SER A 197 -3.47 9.12 -9.44
CA SER A 197 -4.61 9.95 -9.90
C SER A 197 -5.26 10.72 -8.76
N VAL A 198 -5.89 11.84 -9.12
CA VAL A 198 -6.63 12.77 -8.25
C VAL A 198 -8.09 12.93 -8.73
N GLU A 199 -8.53 12.10 -9.67
CA GLU A 199 -9.91 12.05 -10.16
C GLU A 199 -10.85 11.53 -9.06
N ASP A 200 -10.55 10.34 -8.52
CA ASP A 200 -11.25 9.74 -7.37
C ASP A 200 -10.69 10.28 -6.04
N LYS A 201 -11.28 11.38 -5.55
CA LYS A 201 -10.80 12.09 -4.37
C LYS A 201 -11.12 11.36 -3.06
N ARG A 202 -10.10 10.79 -2.43
CA ARG A 202 -10.17 10.21 -1.07
C ARG A 202 -10.33 11.30 -0.01
N VAL A 203 -11.55 11.55 0.45
CA VAL A 203 -11.88 12.47 1.55
C VAL A 203 -11.88 11.71 2.88
N LEU A 204 -11.14 12.19 3.87
CA LEU A 204 -10.98 11.51 5.16
C LEU A 204 -12.20 11.66 6.08
N ASN A 205 -12.67 12.91 6.28
CA ASN A 205 -13.83 13.22 7.13
C ASN A 205 -15.15 13.20 6.35
N MET A 206 -15.38 12.12 5.60
CA MET A 206 -16.65 11.90 4.91
C MET A 206 -17.52 10.92 5.71
N GLU A 207 -18.39 11.46 6.55
CA GLU A 207 -19.46 10.69 7.18
C GLU A 207 -20.47 10.25 6.11
N ASN A 208 -20.74 8.94 6.06
CA ASN A 208 -21.76 8.37 5.18
C ASN A 208 -23.06 8.17 5.96
N VAL A 209 -23.90 9.20 5.98
CA VAL A 209 -25.26 9.11 6.53
C VAL A 209 -26.10 8.26 5.58
N VAL A 210 -26.62 7.14 6.07
CA VAL A 210 -27.56 6.28 5.34
C VAL A 210 -28.97 6.64 5.81
N ASP A 211 -29.73 7.31 4.94
CA ASP A 211 -31.14 7.61 5.15
C ASP A 211 -32.02 6.44 4.67
N ASP A 212 -33.23 6.30 5.18
CA ASP A 212 -34.20 5.27 4.75
C ASP A 212 -34.50 5.31 3.24
N SER A 213 -34.29 6.46 2.59
CA SER A 213 -34.44 6.64 1.14
C SER A 213 -33.37 5.93 0.30
N ASP A 214 -32.24 5.52 0.88
CA ASP A 214 -31.21 4.69 0.24
C ASP A 214 -31.54 3.19 0.28
N ASN A 215 -32.57 2.77 1.05
CA ASN A 215 -33.00 1.38 1.22
C ASN A 215 -33.74 0.79 0.00
N ILE A 216 -33.29 1.10 -1.21
CA ILE A 216 -34.03 0.86 -2.46
C ILE A 216 -34.21 -0.63 -2.84
N LYS A 217 -33.73 -1.58 -2.01
CA LYS A 217 -33.76 -3.03 -2.30
C LYS A 217 -34.19 -3.99 -1.17
N GLN A 218 -34.46 -3.55 0.07
CA GLN A 218 -35.13 -4.43 1.05
C GLN A 218 -36.65 -4.39 0.82
N ASP A 219 -37.24 -3.19 0.78
CA ASP A 219 -38.70 -3.01 0.80
C ASP A 219 -39.40 -3.51 -0.49
N LEU A 220 -38.75 -3.35 -1.65
CA LEU A 220 -39.24 -3.93 -2.92
C LEU A 220 -39.28 -5.47 -2.93
N SER A 221 -38.67 -6.13 -1.94
CA SER A 221 -38.65 -7.60 -1.82
C SER A 221 -39.53 -8.14 -0.69
N ILE A 222 -39.98 -7.30 0.24
CA ILE A 222 -40.90 -7.71 1.31
C ILE A 222 -42.37 -7.61 0.88
N ASP A 223 -42.67 -6.76 -0.11
CA ASP A 223 -44.01 -6.60 -0.71
C ASP A 223 -44.41 -7.77 -1.65
N VAL A 224 -43.76 -8.93 -1.54
CA VAL A 224 -44.15 -10.21 -2.18
C VAL A 224 -45.52 -10.69 -1.69
N TYR A 225 -45.93 -10.28 -0.48
CA TYR A 225 -47.31 -10.35 0.00
C TYR A 225 -47.91 -8.96 0.00
N GLY A 226 -48.15 -8.43 -1.21
CA GLY A 226 -48.43 -7.03 -1.49
C GLY A 226 -49.45 -6.39 -0.54
N ARG A 227 -49.05 -5.32 0.15
CA ARG A 227 -49.95 -4.54 1.01
C ARG A 227 -51.02 -3.87 0.15
N ALA A 228 -52.23 -4.40 0.20
CA ALA A 228 -53.37 -3.96 -0.60
C ALA A 228 -54.00 -2.65 -0.09
N LYS A 229 -53.21 -1.57 -0.09
CA LYS A 229 -53.54 -0.17 0.21
C LYS A 229 -54.07 0.13 1.62
N GLU A 230 -53.37 1.04 2.29
CA GLU A 230 -53.85 1.74 3.49
C GLU A 230 -55.22 2.40 3.24
N GLU A 231 -55.45 2.95 2.04
CA GLU A 231 -56.76 3.46 1.59
C GLU A 231 -57.92 2.44 1.70
N ASN A 232 -57.65 1.14 1.78
CA ASN A 232 -58.68 0.11 1.89
C ASN A 232 -58.88 -0.34 3.34
N GLU A 233 -57.81 -0.40 4.14
CA GLU A 233 -57.87 -0.74 5.57
C GLU A 233 -58.67 0.32 6.36
N GLU A 234 -58.45 1.62 6.10
CA GLU A 234 -59.26 2.71 6.67
C GLU A 234 -60.76 2.51 6.42
N LYS A 235 -61.11 2.08 5.20
CA LYS A 235 -62.49 1.85 4.76
C LYS A 235 -63.10 0.54 5.24
N GLU A 236 -62.33 -0.33 5.89
CA GLU A 236 -62.85 -1.48 6.65
C GLU A 236 -62.99 -1.14 8.14
N ILE A 237 -62.04 -0.36 8.69
CA ILE A 237 -62.12 0.19 10.04
C ILE A 237 -63.39 1.05 10.21
N GLU A 238 -63.68 1.97 9.28
CA GLU A 238 -64.92 2.77 9.33
C GLU A 238 -66.20 1.91 9.31
N LYS A 239 -66.20 0.74 8.66
CA LYS A 239 -67.37 -0.16 8.63
C LYS A 239 -67.56 -0.91 9.95
N LEU A 240 -66.48 -1.18 10.68
CA LEU A 240 -66.53 -1.90 11.96
C LEU A 240 -66.97 -1.01 13.13
N TYR A 241 -66.75 0.30 13.03
CA TYR A 241 -67.16 1.27 14.06
C TYR A 241 -68.48 2.01 13.79
N ASN A 242 -69.12 1.78 12.64
CA ASN A 242 -70.47 2.28 12.33
C ASN A 242 -71.54 1.21 12.62
N VAL A 243 -71.74 0.90 13.92
CA VAL A 243 -72.77 -0.01 14.47
C VAL A 243 -73.56 0.70 15.57
#